data_AF-A0A8M8V761-F1
#
_entry.id   AF-A0A8M8V761-F1
#
_cell.length_a   1.000
_cell.length_b   1.000
_cell.length_c   1.000
_cell.angle_alpha   90.00
_cell.angle_beta   90.00
_cell.angle_gamma   90.00
#
_symmetry.space_group_name_H-M   'P 1'
#
loop_
_entity.id
_entity.type
_entity.pdbx_description
1 polymer ?
#
loop_
_entity_poly.entity_id
_entity_poly.type
_entity_poly.pdbx_seq_one_letter_code
_entity_poly.pdbx_strand_id
1 'polypeptide(L)'
;MASEPSAPLLVDQNGACRFKSSGEDSEFCGSQVGGLSLSEVIVEIKMIYTIAFPMIITGLLIYGKSLISMLFLGKLGKDVLAGGSLAIGIANITGYSIISGLALGMEAISSQAFGAKQWPLMGQTLQRTVIILLFACIPISILWLNIQPILAFCDQDPTISSIASTYLTFCLPDLIFQSFINPLKIYLRSQNITLPLMLSAALALALHAPMNYFFINHLSLGIRGIALSVAITDFILLANLMVYLCFWGMQRKSRFLGSWETVKSFDHEWKSILNLALPSCISVCLEWWWYELMILLSGVLANAAEAVATMGILLQATSLIYVFPSALSLAASTRVGNELGANQPSKARNSSLIALFCAIFTSFIAMSFMATLGSTWARAFTEDEAIIALTAAVMPIVGLCELGNCPQTTGCGVLRGSARPSLGVHINLGSFYGVG
;
A
#
# COMPACT_ATOMS: atom_id res chain seq x y z
N MET A 1 3.68 -23.87 25.33
CA MET A 1 3.06 -25.11 24.79
C MET A 1 1.73 -24.69 24.16
N ALA A 2 1.52 -25.12 22.92
CA ALA A 2 0.68 -24.49 21.91
C ALA A 2 -0.84 -24.49 22.18
N SER A 3 -1.51 -23.44 21.71
CA SER A 3 -2.87 -23.53 21.18
C SER A 3 -3.11 -22.39 20.18
N GLU A 4 -2.55 -22.51 18.97
CA GLU A 4 -3.13 -21.86 17.80
C GLU A 4 -4.22 -22.77 17.23
N PRO A 5 -5.47 -22.31 17.13
CA PRO A 5 -6.34 -22.72 16.06
C PRO A 5 -6.30 -21.63 14.99
N SER A 6 -5.60 -21.90 13.90
CA SER A 6 -5.76 -21.17 12.63
C SER A 6 -7.15 -21.49 12.06
N ALA A 7 -8.19 -20.92 12.64
CA ALA A 7 -9.55 -20.99 12.10
C ALA A 7 -9.75 -19.82 11.11
N PRO A 8 -10.40 -20.04 9.95
CA PRO A 8 -10.93 -18.96 9.12
C PRO A 8 -11.72 -17.97 9.98
N LEU A 9 -11.64 -16.67 9.69
CA LEU A 9 -12.38 -15.62 10.43
C LEU A 9 -13.90 -15.87 10.44
N LEU A 10 -14.40 -16.73 9.56
CA LEU A 10 -15.82 -16.98 9.29
C LEU A 10 -16.31 -18.37 9.73
N VAL A 11 -15.60 -19.08 10.61
CA VAL A 11 -16.14 -20.31 11.20
C VAL A 11 -17.21 -19.96 12.23
N ASP A 12 -18.45 -20.37 11.95
CA ASP A 12 -19.64 -20.14 12.76
C ASP A 12 -19.48 -20.75 14.17
N GLN A 13 -19.74 -19.97 15.22
CA GLN A 13 -19.62 -20.39 16.64
C GLN A 13 -20.85 -21.12 17.19
N ASN A 14 -21.75 -21.64 16.34
CA ASN A 14 -22.90 -22.42 16.78
C ASN A 14 -22.70 -23.90 16.50
N GLY A 15 -22.21 -24.61 17.54
CA GLY A 15 -22.12 -26.06 17.54
C GLY A 15 -23.49 -26.73 17.40
N ALA A 16 -23.76 -27.29 16.22
CA ALA A 16 -24.74 -28.35 16.02
C ALA A 16 -24.44 -29.11 14.72
N CYS A 17 -23.34 -29.88 14.69
CA CYS A 17 -23.22 -30.97 13.73
C CYS A 17 -24.21 -32.07 14.13
N ARG A 18 -25.36 -32.12 13.47
CA ARG A 18 -26.29 -33.24 13.56
C ARG A 18 -25.70 -34.41 12.78
N PHE A 19 -24.89 -35.22 13.46
CA PHE A 19 -24.40 -36.51 12.97
C PHE A 19 -25.59 -37.40 12.62
N LYS A 20 -25.71 -37.80 11.34
CA LYS A 20 -26.32 -39.08 10.97
C LYS A 20 -25.17 -40.06 10.78
N SER A 21 -25.08 -41.03 11.68
CA SER A 21 -24.15 -42.14 11.60
C SER A 21 -24.56 -43.11 10.49
N SER A 22 -23.66 -43.34 9.55
CA SER A 22 -23.51 -44.64 8.90
C SER A 22 -22.02 -44.77 8.60
N GLY A 23 -21.39 -45.71 9.30
CA GLY A 23 -19.95 -45.81 9.45
C GLY A 23 -19.21 -46.16 8.18
N GLU A 24 -18.01 -45.61 8.11
CA GLU A 24 -16.78 -46.25 7.62
C GLU A 24 -15.64 -45.38 8.19
N ASP A 25 -15.10 -45.85 9.31
CA ASP A 25 -13.95 -45.23 9.96
C ASP A 25 -12.67 -45.50 9.17
N SER A 26 -11.74 -44.55 9.30
CA SER A 26 -10.28 -44.70 9.16
C SER A 26 -9.64 -44.58 7.77
N GLU A 27 -9.54 -43.35 7.26
CA GLU A 27 -8.38 -42.91 6.44
C GLU A 27 -8.10 -41.41 6.66
N PHE A 28 -7.65 -41.05 7.85
CA PHE A 28 -7.15 -39.70 8.15
C PHE A 28 -5.75 -39.78 8.77
N CYS A 29 -4.79 -40.35 8.04
CA CYS A 29 -3.37 -40.16 8.33
C CYS A 29 -2.53 -40.55 7.10
N GLY A 30 -2.41 -39.61 6.16
CA GLY A 30 -1.59 -39.77 4.98
C GLY A 30 -1.30 -38.39 4.37
N SER A 31 -0.27 -37.73 4.88
CA SER A 31 0.31 -36.55 4.24
C SER A 31 0.92 -36.94 2.89
N GLN A 32 0.12 -37.02 1.84
CA GLN A 32 0.64 -36.95 0.48
C GLN A 32 1.09 -35.52 0.23
N VAL A 33 2.40 -35.29 0.37
CA VAL A 33 3.10 -34.19 -0.31
C VAL A 33 3.18 -34.59 -1.79
N GLY A 34 2.03 -34.61 -2.47
CA GLY A 34 2.00 -34.68 -3.92
C GLY A 34 2.54 -33.36 -4.44
N GLY A 35 3.70 -33.40 -5.12
CA GLY A 35 4.23 -32.22 -5.80
C GLY A 35 3.17 -31.65 -6.74
N LEU A 36 2.95 -30.34 -6.69
CA LEU A 36 2.09 -29.63 -7.63
C LEU A 36 2.52 -29.96 -9.06
N SER A 37 1.56 -30.34 -9.90
CA SER A 37 1.83 -30.51 -11.32
C SER A 37 2.21 -29.17 -11.96
N LEU A 38 3.02 -29.20 -13.02
CA LEU A 38 3.43 -27.99 -13.74
C LEU A 38 2.20 -27.19 -14.25
N SER A 39 1.13 -27.88 -14.66
CA SER A 39 -0.12 -27.25 -15.07
C SER A 39 -0.79 -26.48 -13.93
N GLU A 40 -0.85 -27.05 -12.72
CA GLU A 40 -1.41 -26.36 -11.54
C GLU A 40 -0.58 -25.12 -11.16
N VAL A 41 0.76 -25.22 -11.25
CA VAL A 41 1.65 -24.07 -11.01
C VAL A 41 1.37 -22.95 -12.02
N ILE A 42 1.30 -23.28 -13.31
CA ILE A 42 1.01 -22.30 -14.37
C ILE A 42 -0.35 -21.64 -14.18
N VAL A 43 -1.37 -22.42 -13.80
CA VAL A 43 -2.71 -21.89 -13.54
C VAL A 43 -2.68 -20.91 -12.37
N GLU A 44 -2.04 -21.26 -11.25
CA GLU A 44 -1.99 -20.38 -10.09
C GLU A 44 -1.17 -19.11 -10.36
N ILE A 45 -0.05 -19.20 -11.10
CA ILE A 45 0.69 -18.02 -11.56
C ILE A 45 -0.23 -17.10 -12.37
N LYS A 46 -1.01 -17.64 -13.32
CA LYS A 46 -1.97 -16.83 -14.10
C LYS A 46 -3.01 -16.17 -13.20
N MET A 47 -3.51 -16.86 -12.19
CA MET A 47 -4.48 -16.32 -11.23
C MET A 47 -3.88 -15.17 -10.40
N ILE A 48 -2.65 -15.34 -9.90
CA ILE A 48 -1.91 -14.29 -9.18
C ILE A 48 -1.70 -13.07 -10.07
N TYR A 49 -1.20 -13.26 -11.30
CA TYR A 49 -0.89 -12.15 -12.21
C TYR A 49 -2.13 -11.48 -12.83
N THR A 50 -3.29 -12.15 -12.85
CA THR A 50 -4.57 -11.50 -13.19
C THR A 50 -4.89 -10.35 -12.23
N ILE A 51 -4.43 -10.44 -10.97
CA ILE A 51 -4.53 -9.38 -9.98
C ILE A 51 -3.27 -8.51 -10.00
N ALA A 52 -2.08 -9.12 -9.94
CA ALA A 52 -0.83 -8.40 -9.75
C ALA A 52 -0.52 -7.45 -10.92
N PHE A 53 -0.71 -7.88 -12.17
CA PHE A 53 -0.32 -7.06 -13.33
C PHE A 53 -1.10 -5.73 -13.42
N PRO A 54 -2.46 -5.71 -13.33
CA PRO A 54 -3.19 -4.44 -13.23
C PRO A 54 -2.80 -3.60 -12.01
N MET A 55 -2.43 -4.24 -10.90
CA MET A 55 -1.98 -3.53 -9.70
C MET A 55 -0.58 -2.92 -9.87
N ILE A 56 0.33 -3.56 -10.62
CA ILE A 56 1.63 -3.00 -11.02
C ILE A 56 1.38 -1.73 -11.83
N ILE A 57 0.55 -1.80 -12.87
CA ILE A 57 0.24 -0.63 -13.70
C ILE A 57 -0.38 0.49 -12.85
N THR A 58 -1.34 0.16 -11.99
CA THR A 58 -1.96 1.12 -11.07
C THR A 58 -0.91 1.77 -10.16
N GLY A 59 0.01 0.99 -9.60
CA GLY A 59 1.10 1.49 -8.75
C GLY A 59 2.05 2.41 -9.50
N LEU A 60 2.43 2.06 -10.74
CA LEU A 60 3.27 2.89 -11.61
C LEU A 60 2.57 4.22 -11.96
N LEU A 61 1.26 4.19 -12.21
CA LEU A 61 0.47 5.40 -12.49
C LEU A 61 0.40 6.33 -11.27
N ILE A 62 0.19 5.76 -10.07
CA ILE A 62 0.21 6.52 -8.82
C ILE A 62 1.61 7.08 -8.53
N TYR A 63 2.67 6.30 -8.77
CA TYR A 63 4.05 6.77 -8.65
C TYR A 63 4.34 7.92 -9.64
N GLY A 64 3.84 7.82 -10.87
CA GLY A 64 3.94 8.86 -11.89
C GLY A 64 3.34 10.20 -11.43
N LYS A 65 2.27 10.19 -10.62
CA LYS A 65 1.69 11.40 -10.01
C LYS A 65 2.73 12.12 -9.15
N SER A 66 3.38 11.39 -8.24
CA SER A 66 4.41 11.94 -7.36
C SER A 66 5.61 12.45 -8.15
N LEU A 67 6.06 11.71 -9.16
CA LEU A 67 7.18 12.12 -10.03
C LEU A 67 6.88 13.44 -10.76
N ILE A 68 5.70 13.57 -11.36
CA ILE A 68 5.28 14.80 -12.05
C ILE A 68 5.22 15.97 -11.08
N SER A 69 4.61 15.80 -9.90
CA SER A 69 4.56 16.84 -8.86
C SER A 69 5.95 17.30 -8.45
N MET A 70 6.89 16.36 -8.27
CA MET A 70 8.28 16.66 -7.92
C MET A 70 9.01 17.45 -9.01
N LEU A 71 8.78 17.14 -10.29
CA LEU A 71 9.34 17.92 -11.41
C LEU A 71 8.83 19.37 -11.41
N PHE A 72 7.55 19.59 -11.10
CA PHE A 72 6.99 20.94 -10.99
C PHE A 72 7.51 21.69 -9.77
N LEU A 73 7.71 21.01 -8.64
CA LEU A 73 8.40 21.59 -7.47
C LEU A 73 9.80 22.08 -7.84
N GLY A 74 10.58 21.27 -8.58
CA GLY A 74 11.93 21.63 -9.00
C GLY A 74 11.96 22.87 -9.91
N LYS A 75 10.94 23.03 -10.77
CA LYS A 75 10.82 24.21 -11.65
C LYS A 75 10.49 25.50 -10.91
N LEU A 76 9.86 25.42 -9.74
CA LEU A 76 9.50 26.61 -8.93
C LEU A 76 10.68 27.15 -8.11
N GLY A 77 11.79 26.42 -8.01
CA GLY A 77 13.01 26.86 -7.34
C GLY A 77 13.43 25.97 -6.17
N LYS A 78 14.66 26.17 -5.68
CA LYS A 78 15.31 25.31 -4.67
C LYS A 78 14.54 25.28 -3.34
N ASP A 79 14.08 26.44 -2.87
CA ASP A 79 13.35 26.52 -1.58
C ASP A 79 11.98 25.85 -1.66
N VAL A 80 11.29 25.99 -2.80
CA VAL A 80 9.98 25.35 -3.04
C VAL A 80 10.14 23.85 -3.16
N LEU A 81 11.19 23.38 -3.83
CA LEU A 81 11.55 21.98 -3.90
C LEU A 81 11.83 21.40 -2.52
N ALA A 82 12.66 22.07 -1.71
CA ALA A 82 12.99 21.62 -0.37
C ALA A 82 11.76 21.59 0.55
N GLY A 83 10.99 22.68 0.61
CA GLY A 83 9.77 22.76 1.43
C GLY A 83 8.66 21.81 0.97
N GLY A 84 8.49 21.64 -0.35
CA GLY A 84 7.54 20.67 -0.91
C GLY A 84 7.95 19.22 -0.63
N SER A 85 9.24 18.89 -0.74
CA SER A 85 9.76 17.55 -0.41
C SER A 85 9.58 17.24 1.06
N LEU A 86 9.90 18.21 1.94
CA LEU A 86 9.67 18.09 3.38
C LEU A 86 8.19 17.85 3.70
N ALA A 87 7.28 18.60 3.07
CA ALA A 87 5.84 18.38 3.22
C ALA A 87 5.39 17.01 2.75
N ILE A 88 5.89 16.51 1.61
CA ILE A 88 5.55 15.17 1.11
C ILE A 88 6.02 14.09 2.11
N GLY A 89 7.24 14.21 2.64
CA GLY A 89 7.76 13.31 3.67
C GLY A 89 6.90 13.31 4.93
N ILE A 90 6.56 14.51 5.45
CA ILE A 90 5.65 14.64 6.60
C ILE A 90 4.28 14.03 6.30
N ALA A 91 3.72 14.27 5.11
CA ALA A 91 2.42 13.72 4.72
C ALA A 91 2.44 12.20 4.66
N ASN A 92 3.51 11.61 4.13
CA ASN A 92 3.71 10.16 4.09
C ASN A 92 3.81 9.57 5.49
N ILE A 93 4.64 10.14 6.36
CA ILE A 93 4.88 9.67 7.73
C ILE A 93 3.60 9.77 8.58
N THR A 94 2.96 10.94 8.56
CA THR A 94 1.93 11.28 9.54
C THR A 94 0.50 11.10 9.05
N GLY A 95 0.30 10.92 7.74
CA GLY A 95 -1.03 10.82 7.15
C GLY A 95 -1.20 9.60 6.25
N TYR A 96 -0.55 9.60 5.08
CA TYR A 96 -0.84 8.60 4.05
C TYR A 96 -0.46 7.17 4.46
N SER A 97 0.63 6.96 5.21
CA SER A 97 0.97 5.63 5.74
C SER A 97 -0.08 5.12 6.74
N ILE A 98 -0.59 6.00 7.60
CA ILE A 98 -1.63 5.67 8.59
C ILE A 98 -2.94 5.30 7.89
N ILE A 99 -3.40 6.14 6.95
CA ILE A 99 -4.64 5.90 6.20
C ILE A 99 -4.53 4.61 5.37
N SER A 100 -3.41 4.40 4.69
CA SER A 100 -3.14 3.18 3.91
C SER A 100 -3.13 1.94 4.81
N GLY A 101 -2.40 2.00 5.93
CA GLY A 101 -2.22 0.88 6.84
C GLY A 101 -3.48 0.49 7.61
N LEU A 102 -4.26 1.46 8.09
CA LEU A 102 -5.58 1.21 8.68
C LEU A 102 -6.54 0.57 7.66
N ALA A 103 -6.52 1.03 6.39
CA ALA A 103 -7.33 0.44 5.34
C ALA A 103 -6.98 -1.04 5.11
N LEU A 104 -5.69 -1.41 5.12
CA LEU A 104 -5.25 -2.81 4.91
C LEU A 104 -5.81 -3.78 5.96
N GLY A 105 -6.23 -3.31 7.14
CA GLY A 105 -6.92 -4.16 8.13
C GLY A 105 -8.17 -4.85 7.58
N MET A 106 -8.84 -4.24 6.61
CA MET A 106 -10.05 -4.79 6.00
C MET A 106 -9.77 -5.90 4.97
N GLU A 107 -8.52 -6.05 4.53
CA GLU A 107 -8.13 -6.92 3.41
C GLU A 107 -8.45 -8.39 3.68
N ALA A 108 -8.10 -8.89 4.86
CA ALA A 108 -8.36 -10.26 5.27
C ALA A 108 -9.87 -10.57 5.32
N ILE A 109 -10.65 -9.67 5.93
CA ILE A 109 -12.09 -9.83 6.06
C ILE A 109 -12.75 -9.79 4.68
N SER A 110 -12.35 -8.85 3.82
CA SER A 110 -12.97 -8.67 2.50
C SER A 110 -12.69 -9.83 1.55
N SER A 111 -11.44 -10.32 1.50
CA SER A 111 -11.06 -11.46 0.66
C SER A 111 -11.65 -12.78 1.16
N GLN A 112 -11.62 -13.04 2.47
CA GLN A 112 -12.26 -14.24 3.02
C GLN A 112 -13.79 -14.19 2.87
N ALA A 113 -14.43 -13.04 3.08
CA ALA A 113 -15.85 -12.87 2.82
C ALA A 113 -16.21 -13.08 1.34
N PHE A 114 -15.36 -12.64 0.41
CA PHE A 114 -15.54 -12.93 -1.01
C PHE A 114 -15.49 -14.44 -1.29
N GLY A 115 -14.46 -15.12 -0.78
CA GLY A 115 -14.31 -16.59 -0.90
C GLY A 115 -15.51 -17.34 -0.32
N ALA A 116 -16.01 -16.90 0.83
CA ALA A 116 -17.19 -17.46 1.51
C ALA A 116 -18.53 -17.01 0.89
N LYS A 117 -18.52 -16.15 -0.14
CA LYS A 117 -19.70 -15.55 -0.78
C LYS A 117 -20.59 -14.74 0.19
N GLN A 118 -19.98 -14.16 1.23
CA GLN A 118 -20.61 -13.30 2.23
C GLN A 118 -20.58 -11.82 1.79
N TRP A 119 -21.32 -11.49 0.73
CA TRP A 119 -21.37 -10.13 0.14
C TRP A 119 -21.75 -9.02 1.14
N PRO A 120 -22.74 -9.21 2.04
CA PRO A 120 -23.10 -8.17 3.00
C PRO A 120 -21.94 -7.80 3.91
N LEU A 121 -21.17 -8.80 4.37
CA LEU A 121 -20.01 -8.58 5.24
C LEU A 121 -18.93 -7.73 4.54
N MET A 122 -18.69 -7.94 3.24
CA MET A 122 -17.75 -7.11 2.47
C MET A 122 -18.19 -5.65 2.42
N GLY A 123 -19.47 -5.40 2.13
CA GLY A 123 -20.03 -4.04 2.05
C GLY A 123 -20.01 -3.31 3.40
N GLN A 124 -20.40 -4.00 4.47
CA GLN A 124 -20.36 -3.45 5.82
C GLN A 124 -18.92 -3.17 6.29
N THR A 125 -17.98 -4.07 5.99
CA THR A 125 -16.56 -3.90 6.31
C THR A 125 -15.98 -2.68 5.58
N LEU A 126 -16.33 -2.48 4.31
CA LEU A 126 -15.97 -1.28 3.55
C LEU A 126 -16.49 0.00 4.22
N GLN A 127 -17.78 0.06 4.54
CA GLN A 127 -18.40 1.23 5.19
C GLN A 127 -17.72 1.56 6.54
N ARG A 128 -17.50 0.54 7.39
CA ARG A 128 -16.82 0.72 8.68
C ARG A 128 -15.39 1.20 8.52
N THR A 129 -14.66 0.65 7.55
CA THR A 129 -13.28 1.08 7.27
C THR A 129 -13.26 2.54 6.83
N VAL A 130 -14.16 2.97 5.94
CA VAL A 130 -14.28 4.38 5.55
C VAL A 130 -14.54 5.27 6.78
N ILE A 131 -15.44 4.86 7.68
CA ILE A 131 -15.71 5.62 8.92
C ILE A 131 -14.45 5.72 9.80
N ILE A 132 -13.73 4.61 10.00
CA ILE A 132 -12.46 4.59 10.76
C ILE A 132 -11.46 5.57 10.15
N LEU A 133 -11.30 5.58 8.83
CA LEU A 133 -10.36 6.46 8.14
C LEU A 133 -10.77 7.94 8.23
N LEU A 134 -12.06 8.25 8.09
CA LEU A 134 -12.57 9.61 8.28
C LEU A 134 -12.31 10.12 9.70
N PHE A 135 -12.45 9.27 10.72
CA PHE A 135 -12.06 9.63 12.09
C PHE A 135 -10.55 9.83 12.23
N ALA A 136 -9.73 8.99 11.59
CA ALA A 136 -8.27 9.14 11.59
C ALA A 136 -7.82 10.45 10.89
N CYS A 137 -8.55 10.92 9.88
CA CYS A 137 -8.27 12.20 9.22
C CYS A 137 -8.36 13.41 10.16
N ILE A 138 -9.14 13.35 11.25
CA ILE A 138 -9.31 14.47 12.18
C ILE A 138 -7.98 14.82 12.89
N PRO A 139 -7.33 13.91 13.65
CA PRO A 139 -6.05 14.21 14.29
C PRO A 139 -4.94 14.51 13.26
N ILE A 140 -4.94 13.85 12.10
CA ILE A 140 -3.96 14.12 11.02
C ILE A 140 -4.12 15.56 10.51
N SER A 141 -5.37 16.00 10.29
CA SER A 141 -5.65 17.37 9.83
C SER A 141 -5.24 18.41 10.86
N ILE A 142 -5.51 18.16 12.14
CA ILE A 142 -5.07 19.04 13.24
C ILE A 142 -3.55 19.16 13.26
N LEU A 143 -2.83 18.04 13.10
CA LEU A 143 -1.37 18.04 13.02
C LEU A 143 -0.86 18.85 11.82
N TRP A 144 -1.42 18.63 10.62
CA TRP A 144 -0.99 19.31 9.40
C TRP A 144 -1.24 20.82 9.44
N LEU A 145 -2.37 21.26 10.02
CA LEU A 145 -2.67 22.68 10.24
C LEU A 145 -1.72 23.36 11.24
N ASN A 146 -1.08 22.58 12.12
CA ASN A 146 -0.17 23.07 13.15
C ASN A 146 1.29 22.62 12.91
N ILE A 147 1.64 22.27 11.67
CA ILE A 147 2.96 21.70 11.36
C ILE A 147 4.08 22.75 11.45
N GLN A 148 3.80 24.02 11.12
CA GLN A 148 4.83 25.05 11.07
C GLN A 148 5.51 25.31 12.43
N PRO A 149 4.79 25.45 13.56
CA PRO A 149 5.44 25.49 14.89
C PRO A 149 6.27 24.25 15.22
N ILE A 150 5.84 23.07 14.77
CA ILE A 150 6.56 21.81 15.01
C ILE A 150 7.88 21.80 14.22
N LEU A 151 7.86 22.25 12.97
CA LEU A 151 9.06 22.36 12.15
C LEU A 151 10.02 23.42 12.69
N ALA A 152 9.50 24.55 13.16
CA ALA A 152 10.30 25.56 13.84
C ALA A 152 10.94 25.03 15.13
N PHE A 153 10.23 24.19 15.90
CA PHE A 153 10.80 23.48 17.06
C PHE A 153 11.92 22.51 16.69
N CYS A 154 11.86 21.93 15.49
CA CYS A 154 12.91 21.08 14.92
C CYS A 154 14.02 21.88 14.21
N ASP A 155 14.16 23.18 14.49
CA ASP A 155 15.14 24.10 13.90
C ASP A 155 15.14 24.13 12.36
N GLN A 156 13.98 23.89 11.74
CA GLN A 156 13.84 24.02 10.29
C GLN A 156 13.80 25.48 9.88
N ASP A 157 14.34 25.77 8.69
CA ASP A 157 14.30 27.11 8.11
C ASP A 157 12.85 27.64 8.04
N PRO A 158 12.59 28.91 8.43
CA PRO A 158 11.23 29.47 8.46
C PRO A 158 10.55 29.50 7.08
N THR A 159 11.31 29.71 6.01
CA THR A 159 10.79 29.74 4.63
C THR A 159 10.38 28.35 4.20
N ILE A 160 11.25 27.35 4.40
CA ILE A 160 10.97 25.93 4.12
C ILE A 160 9.76 25.45 4.92
N SER A 161 9.69 25.80 6.22
CA SER A 161 8.57 25.45 7.10
C SER A 161 7.24 26.05 6.65
N SER A 162 7.26 27.31 6.18
CA SER A 162 6.07 27.99 5.65
C SER A 162 5.57 27.37 4.34
N ILE A 163 6.49 27.03 3.44
CA ILE A 163 6.17 26.32 2.19
C ILE A 163 5.56 24.95 2.50
N ALA A 164 6.16 24.20 3.42
CA ALA A 164 5.68 22.88 3.79
C ALA A 164 4.28 22.93 4.42
N SER A 165 4.06 23.87 5.33
CA SER A 165 2.76 24.14 5.95
C SER A 165 1.67 24.49 4.92
N THR A 166 2.02 25.34 3.94
CA THR A 166 1.12 25.70 2.85
C THR A 166 0.73 24.48 2.01
N TYR A 167 1.71 23.65 1.65
CA TYR A 167 1.44 22.43 0.87
C TYR A 167 0.50 21.48 1.63
N LEU A 168 0.81 21.17 2.89
CA LEU A 168 0.02 20.27 3.74
C LEU A 168 -1.42 20.77 3.96
N THR A 169 -1.59 22.07 4.16
CA THR A 169 -2.92 22.68 4.30
C THR A 169 -3.77 22.47 3.04
N PHE A 170 -3.17 22.58 1.85
CA PHE A 170 -3.88 22.36 0.58
C PHE A 170 -4.08 20.87 0.26
N CYS A 171 -3.36 19.96 0.93
CA CYS A 171 -3.58 18.51 0.85
C CYS A 171 -4.69 17.99 1.78
N LEU A 172 -5.28 18.81 2.66
CA LEU A 172 -6.34 18.37 3.58
C LEU A 172 -7.54 17.68 2.88
N PRO A 173 -8.05 18.17 1.74
CA PRO A 173 -9.12 17.46 1.02
C PRO A 173 -8.70 16.06 0.56
N ASP A 174 -7.40 15.87 0.26
CA ASP A 174 -6.87 14.60 -0.21
C ASP A 174 -7.00 13.50 0.86
N LEU A 175 -6.84 13.83 2.14
CA LEU A 175 -7.06 12.89 3.24
C LEU A 175 -8.48 12.28 3.20
N ILE A 176 -9.47 13.11 2.90
CA ILE A 176 -10.87 12.67 2.76
C ILE A 176 -10.97 11.74 1.55
N PHE A 177 -10.43 12.12 0.39
CA PHE A 177 -10.50 11.27 -0.81
C PHE A 177 -9.80 9.93 -0.59
N GLN A 178 -8.62 9.93 0.02
CA GLN A 178 -7.86 8.72 0.37
C GLN A 178 -8.61 7.82 1.36
N SER A 179 -9.45 8.38 2.24
CA SER A 179 -10.33 7.61 3.15
C SER A 179 -11.37 6.79 2.40
N PHE A 180 -11.74 7.17 1.18
CA PHE A 180 -12.60 6.36 0.31
C PHE A 180 -11.78 5.50 -0.65
N ILE A 181 -10.74 6.06 -1.28
CA ILE A 181 -9.95 5.37 -2.30
C ILE A 181 -9.27 4.11 -1.75
N ASN A 182 -8.64 4.17 -0.56
CA ASN A 182 -7.92 3.01 -0.03
C ASN A 182 -8.84 1.81 0.24
N PRO A 183 -9.96 1.95 0.96
CA PRO A 183 -10.91 0.87 1.13
C PRO A 183 -11.51 0.36 -0.19
N LEU A 184 -11.82 1.25 -1.14
CA LEU A 184 -12.38 0.86 -2.44
C LEU A 184 -11.40 0.03 -3.28
N LYS A 185 -10.11 0.39 -3.28
CA LYS A 185 -9.06 -0.40 -3.94
C LYS A 185 -9.07 -1.83 -3.41
N ILE A 186 -9.14 -2.00 -2.08
CA ILE A 186 -9.15 -3.31 -1.43
C ILE A 186 -10.45 -4.07 -1.76
N TYR A 187 -11.60 -3.39 -1.66
CA TYR A 187 -12.90 -3.99 -1.93
C TYR A 187 -13.03 -4.51 -3.37
N LEU A 188 -12.61 -3.72 -4.35
CA LEU A 188 -12.63 -4.13 -5.77
C LEU A 188 -11.59 -5.22 -6.05
N ARG A 189 -10.35 -5.07 -5.56
CA ARG A 189 -9.29 -6.07 -5.73
C ARG A 189 -9.66 -7.42 -5.13
N SER A 190 -10.26 -7.45 -3.94
CA SER A 190 -10.69 -8.69 -3.27
C SER A 190 -11.61 -9.55 -4.15
N GLN A 191 -12.36 -8.90 -5.05
CA GLN A 191 -13.28 -9.52 -6.01
C GLN A 191 -12.63 -9.83 -7.37
N ASN A 192 -11.31 -9.65 -7.49
CA ASN A 192 -10.55 -9.67 -8.76
C ASN A 192 -11.00 -8.58 -9.76
N ILE A 193 -11.57 -7.46 -9.28
CA ILE A 193 -11.97 -6.33 -10.12
C ILE A 193 -10.87 -5.27 -10.04
N THR A 194 -9.93 -5.30 -10.97
CA THR A 194 -8.77 -4.38 -10.95
C THR A 194 -8.76 -3.40 -12.14
N LEU A 195 -9.42 -3.75 -13.25
CA LEU A 195 -9.45 -2.92 -14.45
C LEU A 195 -10.03 -1.51 -14.23
N PRO A 196 -11.18 -1.30 -13.54
CA PRO A 196 -11.72 0.04 -13.31
C PRO A 196 -10.77 0.92 -12.50
N LEU A 197 -10.06 0.34 -11.53
CA LEU A 197 -9.06 1.04 -10.74
C LEU A 197 -7.89 1.50 -11.61
N MET A 198 -7.36 0.61 -12.44
CA MET A 198 -6.26 0.93 -13.36
C MET A 198 -6.63 2.04 -14.34
N LEU A 199 -7.82 1.96 -14.96
CA LEU A 199 -8.31 2.98 -15.90
C LEU A 199 -8.56 4.33 -15.21
N SER A 200 -9.11 4.30 -14.00
CA SER A 200 -9.33 5.53 -13.20
C SER A 200 -8.01 6.20 -12.86
N ALA A 201 -6.99 5.44 -12.45
CA ALA A 201 -5.66 5.95 -12.18
C ALA A 201 -4.98 6.50 -13.45
N ALA A 202 -5.17 5.84 -14.60
CA ALA A 202 -4.60 6.28 -15.87
C ALA A 202 -5.17 7.62 -16.32
N LEU A 203 -6.50 7.76 -16.25
CA LEU A 203 -7.18 9.02 -16.56
C LEU A 203 -6.77 10.14 -15.60
N ALA A 204 -6.74 9.85 -14.29
CA ALA A 204 -6.35 10.80 -13.27
C ALA A 204 -4.91 11.32 -13.48
N LEU A 205 -3.97 10.43 -13.85
CA LEU A 205 -2.59 10.80 -14.17
C LEU A 205 -2.49 11.61 -15.47
N ALA A 206 -3.23 11.21 -16.52
CA ALA A 206 -3.23 11.90 -17.81
C ALA A 206 -3.63 13.37 -17.67
N LEU A 207 -4.54 13.67 -16.72
CA LEU A 207 -4.96 15.03 -16.40
C LEU A 207 -4.02 15.75 -15.42
N HIS A 208 -3.19 15.02 -14.67
CA HIS A 208 -2.36 15.59 -13.60
C HIS A 208 -1.31 16.58 -14.10
N ALA A 209 -0.57 16.26 -15.16
CA ALA A 209 0.43 17.18 -15.74
C ALA A 209 -0.21 18.46 -16.33
N PRO A 210 -1.30 18.37 -17.14
CA PRO A 210 -2.05 19.56 -17.56
C PRO A 210 -2.55 20.42 -16.40
N MET A 211 -3.07 19.81 -15.32
CA MET A 211 -3.54 20.54 -14.14
C MET A 211 -2.41 21.30 -13.43
N ASN A 212 -1.27 20.65 -13.21
CA ASN A 212 -0.10 21.31 -12.63
C ASN A 212 0.35 22.50 -13.50
N TYR A 213 0.47 22.29 -14.82
CA TYR A 213 0.83 23.35 -15.74
C TYR A 213 -0.16 24.53 -15.67
N PHE A 214 -1.45 24.24 -15.65
CA PHE A 214 -2.50 25.25 -15.61
C PHE A 214 -2.49 26.06 -14.30
N PHE A 215 -2.45 25.38 -13.15
CA PHE A 215 -2.45 26.05 -11.85
C PHE A 215 -1.19 26.86 -11.58
N ILE A 216 -0.04 26.41 -12.10
CA ILE A 216 1.21 27.14 -11.93
C ILE A 216 1.32 28.31 -12.90
N ASN A 217 1.11 28.10 -14.20
CA ASN A 217 1.42 29.11 -15.22
C ASN A 217 0.27 30.07 -15.52
N HIS A 218 -0.99 29.62 -15.41
CA HIS A 218 -2.14 30.47 -15.70
C HIS A 218 -2.75 31.08 -14.45
N LEU A 219 -2.87 30.30 -13.37
CA LEU A 219 -3.42 30.81 -12.10
C LEU A 219 -2.36 31.32 -11.12
N SER A 220 -1.06 31.15 -11.42
CA SER A 220 0.05 31.61 -10.58
C SER A 220 -0.03 31.15 -9.12
N LEU A 221 -0.54 29.93 -8.88
CA LEU A 221 -0.76 29.39 -7.54
C LEU A 221 0.51 28.83 -6.87
N GLY A 222 1.62 28.70 -7.61
CA GLY A 222 2.88 28.15 -7.11
C GLY A 222 2.69 26.80 -6.41
N ILE A 223 3.22 26.66 -5.19
CA ILE A 223 3.13 25.44 -4.39
C ILE A 223 1.68 24.99 -4.10
N ARG A 224 0.75 25.94 -3.94
CA ARG A 224 -0.67 25.66 -3.71
C ARG A 224 -1.28 24.95 -4.91
N GLY A 225 -0.85 25.32 -6.11
CA GLY A 225 -1.28 24.69 -7.36
C GLY A 225 -0.85 23.23 -7.46
N ILE A 226 0.36 22.89 -6.98
CA ILE A 226 0.85 21.50 -6.98
C ILE A 226 0.02 20.67 -5.98
N ALA A 227 -0.13 21.14 -4.75
CA ALA A 227 -0.95 20.47 -3.73
C ALA A 227 -2.40 20.26 -4.19
N LEU A 228 -3.01 21.28 -4.80
CA LEU A 228 -4.37 21.18 -5.35
C LEU A 228 -4.45 20.19 -6.53
N SER A 229 -3.43 20.14 -7.39
CA SER A 229 -3.37 19.15 -8.48
C SER A 229 -3.36 17.72 -7.96
N VAL A 230 -2.66 17.46 -6.85
CA VAL A 230 -2.65 16.14 -6.19
C VAL A 230 -4.05 15.79 -5.68
N ALA A 231 -4.68 16.69 -4.91
CA ALA A 231 -6.02 16.46 -4.36
C ALA A 231 -7.08 16.27 -5.46
N ILE A 232 -7.04 17.07 -6.53
CA ILE A 232 -7.98 16.93 -7.65
C ILE A 232 -7.73 15.65 -8.44
N THR A 233 -6.48 15.22 -8.64
CA THR A 233 -6.17 13.93 -9.27
C THR A 233 -6.79 12.77 -8.51
N ASP A 234 -6.68 12.76 -7.19
CA ASP A 234 -7.27 11.68 -6.38
C ASP A 234 -8.79 11.80 -6.30
N PHE A 235 -9.35 13.01 -6.30
CA PHE A 235 -10.79 13.23 -6.49
C PHE A 235 -11.28 12.64 -7.82
N ILE A 236 -10.58 12.87 -8.93
CA ILE A 236 -10.93 12.31 -10.25
C ILE A 236 -10.91 10.78 -10.17
N LEU A 237 -9.88 10.19 -9.56
CA LEU A 237 -9.80 8.74 -9.38
C LEU A 237 -11.02 8.23 -8.58
N LEU A 238 -11.34 8.86 -7.45
CA LEU A 238 -12.48 8.52 -6.61
C LEU A 238 -13.81 8.64 -7.37
N ALA A 239 -14.02 9.75 -8.08
CA ALA A 239 -15.23 10.00 -8.85
C ALA A 239 -15.44 8.94 -9.93
N ASN A 240 -14.39 8.55 -10.65
CA ASN A 240 -14.45 7.47 -11.64
C ASN A 240 -14.80 6.12 -11.00
N LEU A 241 -14.23 5.80 -9.85
CA LEU A 241 -14.59 4.58 -9.10
C LEU A 241 -16.06 4.60 -8.64
N MET A 242 -16.56 5.75 -8.18
CA MET A 242 -17.96 5.91 -7.78
C MET A 242 -18.91 5.75 -8.96
N VAL A 243 -18.60 6.37 -10.11
CA VAL A 243 -19.34 6.19 -11.37
C VAL A 243 -19.37 4.70 -11.74
N TYR A 244 -18.22 4.02 -11.73
CA TYR A 244 -18.15 2.59 -12.00
C TYR A 244 -19.08 1.79 -11.06
N LEU A 245 -19.07 2.06 -9.76
CA LEU A 245 -19.91 1.36 -8.79
C LEU A 245 -21.40 1.60 -9.00
N CYS A 246 -21.80 2.84 -9.30
CA CYS A 246 -23.20 3.20 -9.54
C CYS A 246 -23.77 2.54 -10.80
N PHE A 247 -23.02 2.50 -11.90
CA PHE A 247 -23.54 2.02 -13.19
C PHE A 247 -23.27 0.54 -13.45
N TRP A 248 -22.10 0.01 -13.04
CA TRP A 248 -21.67 -1.37 -13.32
C TRP A 248 -21.55 -2.23 -12.06
N GLY A 249 -21.29 -1.64 -10.89
CA GLY A 249 -21.18 -2.36 -9.62
C GLY A 249 -22.51 -2.94 -9.12
N MET A 250 -23.62 -2.26 -9.41
CA MET A 250 -24.96 -2.60 -8.92
C MET A 250 -25.55 -3.91 -9.50
N GLN A 251 -24.96 -4.44 -10.57
CA GLN A 251 -25.34 -5.72 -11.19
C GLN A 251 -24.87 -6.94 -10.37
N ARG A 252 -23.96 -6.77 -9.40
CA ARG A 252 -23.48 -7.83 -8.51
C ARG A 252 -24.11 -7.66 -7.14
N LYS A 253 -24.58 -8.75 -6.51
CA LYS A 253 -25.34 -8.81 -5.24
C LYS A 253 -24.65 -8.18 -4.01
N SER A 254 -23.52 -7.50 -4.19
CA SER A 254 -22.81 -6.73 -3.17
C SER A 254 -23.22 -5.27 -3.28
N ARG A 255 -24.31 -4.88 -2.59
CA ARG A 255 -24.77 -3.49 -2.57
C ARG A 255 -23.76 -2.64 -1.80
N PHE A 256 -22.89 -1.93 -2.52
CA PHE A 256 -22.09 -0.82 -1.97
C PHE A 256 -22.98 0.21 -1.23
N LEU A 257 -24.18 0.43 -1.78
CA LEU A 257 -25.27 1.25 -1.23
C LEU A 257 -26.25 0.44 -0.34
N GLY A 258 -25.83 -0.71 0.18
CA GLY A 258 -26.63 -1.47 1.15
C GLY A 258 -27.00 -0.59 2.34
N SER A 259 -28.20 -0.81 2.88
CA SER A 259 -28.78 -0.01 3.95
C SER A 259 -27.76 0.27 5.07
N TRP A 260 -27.51 1.56 5.34
CA TRP A 260 -26.73 2.03 6.51
C TRP A 260 -27.39 1.63 7.84
N GLU A 261 -28.55 0.96 7.82
CA GLU A 261 -29.29 0.50 8.99
C GLU A 261 -28.55 -0.57 9.83
N THR A 262 -27.44 -1.13 9.34
CA THR A 262 -26.65 -2.18 10.03
C THR A 262 -25.42 -1.68 10.82
N VAL A 263 -25.43 -0.42 11.29
CA VAL A 263 -24.46 0.08 12.29
C VAL A 263 -24.94 -0.20 13.74
N LYS A 264 -25.86 -1.15 13.93
CA LYS A 264 -26.49 -1.42 15.24
C LYS A 264 -25.76 -2.46 16.11
N SER A 265 -24.92 -3.34 15.56
CA SER A 265 -24.08 -4.27 16.34
C SER A 265 -22.69 -3.67 16.58
N PHE A 266 -22.58 -2.79 17.59
CA PHE A 266 -21.40 -1.94 17.76
C PHE A 266 -20.15 -2.67 18.28
N ASP A 267 -20.27 -3.78 19.02
CA ASP A 267 -19.10 -4.29 19.76
C ASP A 267 -18.25 -5.34 19.01
N HIS A 268 -18.85 -6.39 18.47
CA HIS A 268 -18.06 -7.52 17.97
C HIS A 268 -17.38 -7.24 16.62
N GLU A 269 -18.09 -6.59 15.70
CA GLU A 269 -17.63 -6.38 14.32
C GLU A 269 -16.60 -5.25 14.21
N TRP A 270 -16.76 -4.18 15.01
CA TRP A 270 -15.77 -3.10 15.10
C TRP A 270 -14.48 -3.56 15.75
N LYS A 271 -14.57 -4.35 16.84
CA LYS A 271 -13.40 -4.94 17.49
C LYS A 271 -12.63 -5.86 16.54
N SER A 272 -13.33 -6.66 15.73
CA SER A 272 -12.69 -7.52 14.72
C SER A 272 -11.88 -6.72 13.69
N ILE A 273 -12.47 -5.67 13.11
CA ILE A 273 -11.77 -4.82 12.14
C ILE A 273 -10.58 -4.10 12.80
N LEU A 274 -10.76 -3.52 13.98
CA LEU A 274 -9.70 -2.78 14.68
C LEU A 274 -8.52 -3.69 15.07
N ASN A 275 -8.79 -4.93 15.48
CA ASN A 275 -7.76 -5.93 15.80
C ASN A 275 -6.87 -6.28 14.59
N LEU A 276 -7.36 -6.08 13.37
CA LEU A 276 -6.58 -6.28 12.15
C LEU A 276 -6.00 -4.96 11.62
N ALA A 277 -6.75 -3.86 11.73
CA ALA A 277 -6.36 -2.54 11.25
C ALA A 277 -5.20 -1.95 12.03
N LEU A 278 -5.18 -2.04 13.36
CA LEU A 278 -4.08 -1.48 14.16
C LEU A 278 -2.74 -2.17 13.87
N PRO A 279 -2.61 -3.51 13.89
CA PRO A 279 -1.36 -4.16 13.51
C PRO A 279 -0.98 -3.89 12.04
N SER A 280 -1.95 -3.88 11.13
CA SER A 280 -1.67 -3.55 9.71
C SER A 280 -1.14 -2.13 9.55
N CYS A 281 -1.71 -1.17 10.30
CA CYS A 281 -1.25 0.20 10.35
C CYS A 281 0.19 0.30 10.86
N ILE A 282 0.48 -0.32 12.00
CA ILE A 282 1.83 -0.34 12.56
C ILE A 282 2.82 -0.95 11.57
N SER A 283 2.46 -2.08 10.95
CA SER A 283 3.32 -2.75 9.97
C SER A 283 3.68 -1.85 8.78
N VAL A 284 2.69 -1.14 8.21
CA VAL A 284 2.90 -0.22 7.07
C VAL A 284 3.68 1.01 7.50
N CYS A 285 3.32 1.61 8.64
CA CYS A 285 4.02 2.79 9.17
C CYS A 285 5.50 2.49 9.43
N LEU A 286 5.82 1.37 10.10
CA LEU A 286 7.20 0.97 10.35
C LEU A 286 8.01 0.80 9.05
N GLU A 287 7.39 0.24 8.01
CA GLU A 287 8.05 0.07 6.72
C GLU A 287 8.32 1.41 6.03
N TRP A 288 7.35 2.33 6.04
CA TRP A 288 7.50 3.64 5.40
C TRP A 288 8.44 4.56 6.20
N TRP A 289 8.31 4.56 7.52
CA TRP A 289 9.13 5.40 8.41
C TRP A 289 10.60 4.99 8.39
N TRP A 290 10.89 3.71 8.13
CA TRP A 290 12.27 3.25 7.98
C TRP A 290 13.01 4.00 6.87
N TYR A 291 12.39 4.18 5.70
CA TYR A 291 13.01 4.90 4.58
C TYR A 291 13.28 6.38 4.91
N GLU A 292 12.35 7.02 5.61
CA GLU A 292 12.51 8.42 6.04
C GLU A 292 13.58 8.55 7.13
N LEU A 293 13.64 7.60 8.06
CA LEU A 293 14.71 7.53 9.06
C LEU A 293 16.08 7.35 8.41
N MET A 294 16.19 6.53 7.35
CA MET A 294 17.44 6.35 6.61
C MET A 294 17.93 7.66 5.96
N ILE A 295 17.02 8.48 5.43
CA ILE A 295 17.36 9.82 4.91
C ILE A 295 17.82 10.75 6.04
N LEU A 296 17.13 10.73 7.19
CA LEU A 296 17.53 11.55 8.34
C LEU A 296 18.91 11.16 8.87
N LEU A 297 19.20 9.86 8.98
CA LEU A 297 20.49 9.37 9.45
C LEU A 297 21.64 9.68 8.49
N SER A 298 21.40 9.72 7.17
CA SER A 298 22.43 10.12 6.22
C SER A 298 22.84 11.58 6.36
N GLY A 299 21.94 12.43 6.89
CA GLY A 299 22.22 13.83 7.24
C GLY A 299 23.21 14.02 8.40
N VAL A 300 23.53 12.96 9.14
CA VAL A 300 24.52 12.99 10.25
C VAL A 300 25.93 12.63 9.76
N LEU A 301 26.07 12.15 8.52
CA LEU A 301 27.36 11.77 7.96
C LEU A 301 28.25 12.99 7.65
N ALA A 302 29.56 12.79 7.60
CA ALA A 302 30.53 13.88 7.37
C ALA A 302 30.27 14.67 6.06
N ASN A 303 29.81 13.98 5.00
CA ASN A 303 29.38 14.58 3.74
C ASN A 303 27.85 14.63 3.65
N ALA A 304 27.18 15.20 4.67
CA ALA A 304 25.72 15.18 4.83
C ALA A 304 24.96 15.62 3.57
N ALA A 305 25.38 16.68 2.89
CA ALA A 305 24.70 17.19 1.70
C ALA A 305 24.70 16.18 0.54
N GLU A 306 25.86 15.59 0.24
CA GLU A 306 26.01 14.56 -0.80
C GLU A 306 25.24 13.28 -0.41
N ALA A 307 25.37 12.85 0.86
CA ALA A 307 24.75 11.64 1.36
C ALA A 307 23.21 11.73 1.35
N VAL A 308 22.64 12.85 1.79
CA VAL A 308 21.18 13.09 1.76
C VAL A 308 20.68 13.13 0.32
N ALA A 309 21.39 13.81 -0.58
CA ALA A 309 21.01 13.87 -1.98
C ALA A 309 21.05 12.48 -2.65
N THR A 310 22.11 11.69 -2.41
CA THR A 310 22.20 10.30 -2.87
C THR A 310 21.07 9.45 -2.30
N MET A 311 20.77 9.55 -1.01
CA MET A 311 19.66 8.80 -0.39
C MET A 311 18.31 9.17 -0.99
N GLY A 312 18.08 10.45 -1.33
CA GLY A 312 16.89 10.88 -2.07
C GLY A 312 16.78 10.20 -3.45
N ILE A 313 17.88 10.14 -4.21
CA ILE A 313 17.90 9.46 -5.52
C ILE A 313 17.66 7.94 -5.37
N LEU A 314 18.28 7.32 -4.37
CA LEU A 314 18.10 5.90 -4.06
C LEU A 314 16.65 5.60 -3.62
N LEU A 315 16.01 6.49 -2.87
CA LEU A 315 14.61 6.34 -2.46
C LEU A 315 13.68 6.37 -3.68
N GLN A 316 13.95 7.21 -4.68
CA GLN A 316 13.17 7.22 -5.92
C GLN A 316 13.33 5.91 -6.72
N ALA A 317 14.54 5.36 -6.79
CA ALA A 317 14.77 4.05 -7.42
C ALA A 317 14.03 2.93 -6.67
N THR A 318 14.18 2.91 -5.35
CA THR A 318 13.57 1.90 -4.48
C THR A 318 12.05 1.99 -4.51
N SER A 319 11.48 3.20 -4.52
CA SER A 319 10.04 3.43 -4.63
C SER A 319 9.48 2.89 -5.95
N LEU A 320 10.19 3.06 -7.06
CA LEU A 320 9.79 2.50 -8.35
C LEU A 320 9.81 0.96 -8.31
N ILE A 321 10.89 0.37 -7.79
CA ILE A 321 11.06 -1.08 -7.70
C ILE A 321 10.03 -1.69 -6.76
N TYR A 322 9.72 -1.03 -5.66
CA TYR A 322 8.79 -1.51 -4.64
C TYR A 322 7.35 -1.68 -5.18
N VAL A 323 6.98 -1.03 -6.29
CA VAL A 323 5.68 -1.23 -6.96
C VAL A 323 5.45 -2.71 -7.31
N PHE A 324 6.49 -3.42 -7.73
CA PHE A 324 6.40 -4.82 -8.18
C PHE A 324 6.13 -5.80 -7.01
N PRO A 325 6.96 -5.88 -5.95
CA PRO A 325 6.68 -6.73 -4.80
C PRO A 325 5.43 -6.30 -4.04
N SER A 326 5.12 -5.01 -3.98
CA SER A 326 3.86 -4.53 -3.39
C SER A 326 2.63 -5.09 -4.14
N ALA A 327 2.61 -4.99 -5.47
CA ALA A 327 1.51 -5.54 -6.27
C ALA A 327 1.39 -7.06 -6.14
N LEU A 328 2.51 -7.79 -6.08
CA LEU A 328 2.53 -9.23 -5.83
C LEU A 328 2.00 -9.58 -4.43
N SER A 329 2.38 -8.82 -3.41
CA SER A 329 1.88 -8.95 -2.03
C SER A 329 0.37 -8.77 -1.94
N LEU A 330 -0.18 -7.76 -2.64
CA LEU A 330 -1.62 -7.50 -2.71
C LEU A 330 -2.38 -8.63 -3.43
N ALA A 331 -1.79 -9.19 -4.49
CA ALA A 331 -2.35 -10.35 -5.20
C ALA A 331 -2.30 -11.62 -4.35
N ALA A 332 -1.18 -11.90 -3.69
CA ALA A 332 -1.02 -13.03 -2.76
C ALA A 332 -2.01 -12.95 -1.61
N SER A 333 -2.14 -11.78 -0.97
CA SER A 333 -3.11 -11.53 0.10
C SER A 333 -4.55 -11.85 -0.36
N THR A 334 -4.93 -11.34 -1.54
CA THR A 334 -6.26 -11.57 -2.12
C THR A 334 -6.50 -13.05 -2.44
N ARG A 335 -5.55 -13.72 -3.10
CA ARG A 335 -5.69 -15.15 -3.46
C ARG A 335 -5.77 -16.04 -2.23
N VAL A 336 -4.86 -15.87 -1.28
CA VAL A 336 -4.83 -16.63 -0.02
C VAL A 336 -6.12 -16.41 0.76
N GLY A 337 -6.56 -15.17 0.91
CA GLY A 337 -7.81 -14.86 1.60
C GLY A 337 -9.03 -15.45 0.91
N ASN A 338 -9.12 -15.36 -0.43
CA ASN A 338 -10.22 -15.95 -1.19
C ASN A 338 -10.28 -17.48 -1.04
N GLU A 339 -9.16 -18.18 -1.11
CA GLU A 339 -9.11 -19.65 -0.95
C GLU A 339 -9.42 -20.09 0.49
N LEU A 340 -8.94 -19.35 1.50
CA LEU A 340 -9.28 -19.61 2.91
C LEU A 340 -10.77 -19.39 3.17
N GLY A 341 -11.35 -18.30 2.65
CA GLY A 341 -12.77 -18.01 2.74
C GLY A 341 -13.63 -19.07 2.04
N ALA A 342 -13.14 -19.66 0.95
CA ALA A 342 -13.79 -20.75 0.23
C ALA A 342 -13.58 -22.14 0.87
N ASN A 343 -13.01 -22.19 2.08
CA ASN A 343 -12.66 -23.40 2.82
C ASN A 343 -11.71 -24.35 2.06
N GLN A 344 -10.72 -23.79 1.35
CA GLN A 344 -9.74 -24.53 0.55
C GLN A 344 -8.30 -24.25 1.03
N PRO A 345 -7.93 -24.69 2.25
CA PRO A 345 -6.62 -24.39 2.85
C PRO A 345 -5.42 -24.92 2.05
N SER A 346 -5.57 -26.06 1.38
CA SER A 346 -4.51 -26.61 0.50
C SER A 346 -4.22 -25.68 -0.68
N LYS A 347 -5.25 -25.07 -1.29
CA LYS A 347 -5.06 -24.09 -2.37
C LYS A 347 -4.48 -22.79 -1.85
N ALA A 348 -4.89 -22.33 -0.67
CA ALA A 348 -4.28 -21.18 -0.01
C ALA A 348 -2.78 -21.39 0.25
N ARG A 349 -2.38 -22.58 0.71
CA ARG A 349 -0.98 -22.97 0.89
C ARG A 349 -0.22 -22.95 -0.43
N ASN A 350 -0.77 -23.55 -1.48
CA ASN A 350 -0.15 -23.60 -2.80
C ASN A 350 0.03 -22.19 -3.38
N SER A 351 -1.00 -21.35 -3.28
CA SER A 351 -0.95 -19.93 -3.69
C SER A 351 0.15 -19.16 -2.95
N SER A 352 0.29 -19.39 -1.64
CA SER A 352 1.33 -18.76 -0.82
C SER A 352 2.74 -19.15 -1.29
N LEU A 353 2.98 -20.45 -1.53
CA LEU A 353 4.28 -20.94 -1.99
C LEU A 353 4.63 -20.41 -3.38
N ILE A 354 3.69 -20.45 -4.31
CA ILE A 354 3.91 -19.97 -5.68
C ILE A 354 4.16 -18.46 -5.69
N ALA A 355 3.42 -17.68 -4.90
CA ALA A 355 3.65 -16.25 -4.77
C ALA A 355 5.06 -15.94 -4.24
N LEU A 356 5.56 -16.69 -3.25
CA LEU A 356 6.93 -16.54 -2.73
C LEU A 356 7.99 -16.88 -3.79
N PHE A 357 7.77 -17.92 -4.61
CA PHE A 357 8.66 -18.21 -5.74
C PHE A 357 8.67 -17.07 -6.78
N CYS A 358 7.50 -16.51 -7.11
CA CYS A 358 7.42 -15.32 -7.97
C CYS A 358 8.14 -14.11 -7.36
N ALA A 359 8.11 -13.96 -6.03
CA ALA A 359 8.78 -12.88 -5.33
C ALA A 359 10.32 -13.01 -5.43
N ILE A 360 10.86 -14.21 -5.27
CA ILE A 360 12.29 -14.50 -5.45
C ILE A 360 12.73 -14.15 -6.88
N PHE A 361 11.95 -14.55 -7.89
CA PHE A 361 12.26 -14.18 -9.28
C PHE A 361 12.22 -12.66 -9.50
N THR A 362 11.23 -11.99 -8.93
CA THR A 362 11.11 -10.52 -8.98
C THR A 362 12.32 -9.84 -8.31
N SER A 363 12.83 -10.37 -7.19
CA SER A 363 14.03 -9.87 -6.55
C SER A 363 15.28 -9.91 -7.44
N PHE A 364 15.49 -11.00 -8.19
CA PHE A 364 16.63 -11.08 -9.09
C PHE A 364 16.57 -10.04 -10.21
N ILE A 365 15.36 -9.75 -10.71
CA ILE A 365 15.15 -8.67 -11.69
C ILE A 365 15.46 -7.31 -11.05
N ALA A 366 14.94 -7.05 -9.85
CA ALA A 366 15.18 -5.81 -9.10
C ALA A 366 16.68 -5.59 -8.81
N MET A 367 17.37 -6.63 -8.33
CA MET A 367 18.81 -6.61 -8.09
C MET A 367 19.58 -6.30 -9.38
N SER A 368 19.23 -6.97 -10.49
CA SER A 368 19.90 -6.76 -11.78
C SER A 368 19.71 -5.33 -12.29
N PHE A 369 18.50 -4.78 -12.14
CA PHE A 369 18.21 -3.39 -12.46
C PHE A 369 19.08 -2.43 -11.64
N MET A 370 19.09 -2.58 -10.31
CA MET A 370 19.86 -1.73 -9.40
C MET A 370 21.36 -1.82 -9.61
N ALA A 371 21.88 -3.02 -9.91
CA ALA A 371 23.30 -3.22 -10.13
C ALA A 371 23.82 -2.62 -11.45
N THR A 372 22.96 -2.50 -12.47
CA THR A 372 23.38 -2.09 -13.83
C THR A 372 23.08 -0.65 -14.18
N LEU A 373 22.05 -0.04 -13.57
CA LEU A 373 21.54 1.28 -13.96
C LEU A 373 21.98 2.42 -13.03
N GLY A 374 22.83 2.19 -12.03
CA GLY A 374 23.20 3.18 -11.01
C GLY A 374 23.61 4.56 -11.54
N SER A 375 24.56 4.61 -12.46
CA SER A 375 25.05 5.87 -13.03
C SER A 375 24.04 6.53 -13.96
N THR A 376 23.37 5.75 -14.81
CA THR A 376 22.33 6.25 -15.72
C THR A 376 21.13 6.81 -14.96
N TRP A 377 20.72 6.13 -13.89
CA TRP A 377 19.64 6.57 -13.01
C TRP A 377 20.00 7.87 -12.31
N ALA A 378 21.19 7.96 -11.68
CA ALA A 378 21.62 9.17 -10.98
C ALA A 378 21.66 10.41 -11.89
N ARG A 379 22.14 10.26 -13.13
CA ARG A 379 22.18 11.33 -14.13
C ARG A 379 20.81 11.87 -14.54
N ALA A 380 19.74 11.13 -14.30
CA ALA A 380 18.38 11.63 -14.53
C ALA A 380 17.95 12.68 -13.48
N PHE A 381 18.64 12.75 -12.33
CA PHE A 381 18.29 13.62 -11.21
C PHE A 381 19.32 14.72 -10.94
N THR A 382 20.59 14.52 -11.27
CA THR A 382 21.65 15.49 -10.97
C THR A 382 22.78 15.45 -12.00
N GLU A 383 23.47 16.59 -12.13
CA GLU A 383 24.73 16.75 -12.90
C GLU A 383 25.97 16.73 -12.00
N ASP A 384 25.80 16.59 -10.69
CA ASP A 384 26.90 16.52 -9.72
C ASP A 384 27.59 15.14 -9.76
N GLU A 385 28.83 15.11 -10.23
CA GLU A 385 29.62 13.89 -10.40
C GLU A 385 29.91 13.16 -9.07
N ALA A 386 30.03 13.87 -7.94
CA ALA A 386 30.23 13.22 -6.65
C ALA A 386 28.97 12.43 -6.22
N ILE A 387 27.79 13.04 -6.40
CA ILE A 387 26.50 12.38 -6.11
C ILE A 387 26.26 11.21 -7.07
N ILE A 388 26.61 11.36 -8.35
CA ILE A 388 26.50 10.29 -9.36
C ILE A 388 27.40 9.10 -8.98
N ALA A 389 28.67 9.36 -8.65
CA ALA A 389 29.62 8.33 -8.27
C ALA A 389 29.19 7.60 -6.99
N LEU A 390 28.75 8.34 -5.97
CA LEU A 390 28.26 7.75 -4.72
C LEU A 390 27.00 6.90 -4.95
N THR A 391 26.04 7.40 -5.75
CA THR A 391 24.83 6.65 -6.09
C THR A 391 25.17 5.36 -6.84
N ALA A 392 26.06 5.43 -7.83
CA ALA A 392 26.48 4.26 -8.60
C ALA A 392 27.18 3.19 -7.74
N ALA A 393 27.93 3.60 -6.71
CA ALA A 393 28.58 2.69 -5.77
C ALA A 393 27.60 2.01 -4.80
N VAL A 394 26.57 2.73 -4.33
CA VAL A 394 25.63 2.23 -3.32
C VAL A 394 24.48 1.42 -3.94
N MET A 395 24.05 1.74 -5.16
CA MET A 395 22.87 1.10 -5.77
C MET A 395 22.94 -0.44 -5.85
N PRO A 396 24.09 -1.08 -6.19
CA PRO A 396 24.20 -2.54 -6.16
C PRO A 396 23.97 -3.14 -4.77
N ILE A 397 24.34 -2.43 -3.69
CA ILE A 397 24.11 -2.87 -2.30
C ILE A 397 22.61 -2.86 -2.00
N VAL A 398 21.90 -1.81 -2.41
CA VAL A 398 20.43 -1.75 -2.29
C VAL A 398 19.78 -2.86 -3.12
N GLY A 399 20.32 -3.15 -4.31
CA GLY A 399 19.89 -4.28 -5.14
C GLY A 399 20.00 -5.64 -4.42
N LEU A 400 21.05 -5.85 -3.62
CA LEU A 400 21.18 -7.06 -2.79
C LEU A 400 20.11 -7.12 -1.70
N CYS A 401 19.77 -5.98 -1.08
CA CYS A 401 18.69 -5.91 -0.09
C CYS A 401 17.33 -6.31 -0.68
N GLU A 402 17.09 -6.05 -1.97
CA GLU A 402 15.85 -6.45 -2.66
C GLU A 402 15.66 -7.97 -2.76
N LEU A 403 16.74 -8.77 -2.61
CA LEU A 403 16.66 -10.23 -2.46
C LEU A 403 15.90 -10.66 -1.20
N GLY A 404 16.01 -9.88 -0.12
CA GLY A 404 15.25 -10.09 1.12
C GLY A 404 13.90 -9.37 1.10
N ASN A 405 13.86 -8.15 0.54
CA ASN A 405 12.70 -7.27 0.58
C ASN A 405 11.48 -7.85 -0.17
N CYS A 406 11.64 -8.32 -1.41
CA CYS A 406 10.48 -8.78 -2.18
C CYS A 406 9.79 -10.02 -1.56
N PRO A 407 10.52 -11.07 -1.12
CA PRO A 407 9.91 -12.21 -0.45
C PRO A 407 9.29 -11.83 0.89
N GLN A 408 9.92 -10.94 1.67
CA GLN A 408 9.35 -10.43 2.92
C GLN A 408 8.03 -9.69 2.66
N THR A 409 8.01 -8.77 1.68
CA THR A 409 6.82 -7.98 1.34
C THR A 409 5.68 -8.88 0.88
N THR A 410 5.99 -9.89 0.05
CA THR A 410 5.01 -10.89 -0.41
C THR A 410 4.52 -11.77 0.74
N GLY A 411 5.41 -12.19 1.64
CA GLY A 411 5.10 -12.93 2.85
C GLY A 411 4.16 -12.16 3.79
N CYS A 412 4.37 -10.86 3.98
CA CYS A 412 3.44 -10.01 4.71
C CYS A 412 2.06 -9.97 4.04
N GLY A 413 1.99 -10.03 2.71
CA GLY A 413 0.74 -10.21 1.97
C GLY A 413 0.03 -11.51 2.32
N VAL A 414 0.75 -12.63 2.35
CA VAL A 414 0.21 -13.94 2.78
C VAL A 414 -0.30 -13.90 4.22
N LEU A 415 0.43 -13.25 5.12
CA LEU A 415 0.03 -13.08 6.52
C LEU A 415 -1.25 -12.24 6.64
N ARG A 416 -1.36 -11.14 5.88
CA ARG A 416 -2.60 -10.34 5.83
C ARG A 416 -3.77 -11.15 5.29
N GLY A 417 -3.62 -11.85 4.16
CA GLY A 417 -4.68 -12.69 3.59
C GLY A 417 -5.15 -13.81 4.53
N SER A 418 -4.25 -14.32 5.37
CA SER A 418 -4.54 -15.30 6.41
C SER A 418 -4.94 -14.72 7.77
N ALA A 419 -5.28 -13.42 7.83
CA ALA A 419 -5.73 -12.72 9.03
C ALA A 419 -4.74 -12.71 10.21
N ARG A 420 -3.43 -12.72 9.93
CA ARG A 420 -2.35 -12.68 10.93
C ARG A 420 -1.42 -11.47 10.77
N PRO A 421 -1.93 -10.23 10.66
CA PRO A 421 -1.09 -9.05 10.45
C PRO A 421 -0.12 -8.79 11.61
N SER A 422 -0.48 -9.18 12.84
CA SER A 422 0.39 -9.02 14.01
C SER A 422 1.73 -9.74 13.87
N LEU A 423 1.77 -10.92 13.23
CA LEU A 423 3.05 -11.61 13.01
C LEU A 423 3.95 -10.80 12.05
N GLY A 424 3.36 -10.17 11.03
CA GLY A 424 4.08 -9.27 10.13
C GLY A 424 4.70 -8.08 10.86
N VAL A 425 3.99 -7.51 11.84
CA VAL A 425 4.53 -6.43 12.70
C VAL A 425 5.79 -6.87 13.44
N HIS A 426 5.75 -8.02 14.11
CA HIS A 426 6.90 -8.51 14.88
C HIS A 426 8.10 -8.80 13.97
N ILE A 427 7.86 -9.35 12.78
CA ILE A 427 8.89 -9.59 11.78
C ILE A 427 9.50 -8.27 11.32
N ASN A 428 8.68 -7.29 10.90
CA ASN A 428 9.15 -5.99 10.42
C ASN A 428 9.93 -5.24 11.51
N LEU A 429 9.45 -5.26 12.76
CA LEU A 429 10.14 -4.61 13.87
C LEU A 429 11.50 -5.27 14.14
N GLY A 430 11.54 -6.60 14.18
CA GLY A 430 12.77 -7.34 14.39
C GLY A 430 13.78 -7.17 13.25
N SER A 431 13.32 -7.19 12.00
CA SER A 431 14.20 -7.06 10.83
C SER A 431 14.71 -5.64 10.66
N PHE A 432 13.82 -4.66 10.47
CA PHE A 432 14.22 -3.28 10.12
C PHE A 432 14.82 -2.53 11.31
N TYR A 433 14.27 -2.69 12.52
CA TYR A 433 14.67 -1.88 13.67
C TYR A 433 15.58 -2.61 14.66
N GLY A 434 15.52 -3.95 14.68
CA GLY A 434 16.34 -4.77 15.58
C GLY A 434 17.69 -5.12 14.98
N VAL A 435 17.69 -5.76 13.80
CA VAL A 435 18.92 -6.18 13.10
C VAL A 435 19.50 -5.02 12.29
N GLY A 436 18.65 -4.31 11.55
CA GLY A 436 19.04 -3.29 10.58
C GLY A 436 19.13 -3.88 9.17
#